data_AF-A0ABD0R133-F1
#
_entry.id   AF-A0ABD0R133-F1
#
_cell.length_a   1.000
_cell.length_b   1.000
_cell.length_c   1.000
_cell.angle_alpha   90.00
_cell.angle_beta   90.00
_cell.angle_gamma   90.00
#
_symmetry.space_group_name_H-M   'P 1'
#
loop_
_entity.id
_entity.type
_entity.pdbx_description
1 polymer ?
#
loop_
_entity_poly.entity_id
_entity_poly.type
_entity_poly.pdbx_seq_one_letter_code
_entity_poly.pdbx_strand_id
1 'polypeptide(L)'
;MNLASINIVPRRGNTILEGFTIFIFQNGRDLDDYVEEFVDTCHRASCDDVCLMEGFRCGLVDDLRFIMPRGDPCWTLQSYINFALWTNRSTFTLGKAKEDTKLIHPHLTDVSQHDPEPSQPPPRLAEPEPEPTVDE
;
A
#
# COMPACT_ATOMS: atom_id res chain seq x y z
N MET A 1 5.64 20.71 -17.57
CA MET A 1 6.56 19.84 -16.80
C MET A 1 7.30 20.73 -15.83
N ASN A 2 6.86 20.76 -14.56
CA ASN A 2 7.57 21.48 -13.51
C ASN A 2 8.74 20.60 -13.05
N LEU A 3 9.97 21.03 -13.30
CA LEU A 3 11.16 20.41 -12.74
C LEU A 3 11.13 20.66 -11.22
N ALA A 4 10.82 19.63 -10.43
CA ALA A 4 11.05 19.68 -8.99
C ALA A 4 12.55 19.97 -8.78
N SER A 5 12.85 21.18 -8.33
CA SER A 5 14.23 21.60 -8.10
C SER A 5 14.73 20.89 -6.86
N ILE A 6 15.59 19.89 -7.05
CA ILE A 6 16.29 19.20 -5.96
C ILE A 6 17.30 20.20 -5.39
N ASN A 7 16.91 20.95 -4.37
CA ASN A 7 17.83 21.79 -3.62
C ASN A 7 18.67 20.90 -2.70
N ILE A 8 19.84 20.49 -3.21
CA ILE A 8 20.88 19.85 -2.41
C ILE A 8 21.49 20.97 -1.56
N VAL A 9 21.07 21.09 -0.30
CA VAL A 9 21.72 21.98 0.67
C VAL A 9 22.87 21.20 1.31
N PRO A 10 24.14 21.47 0.96
CA PRO A 10 25.27 20.85 1.63
C PRO A 10 25.29 21.31 3.10
N ARG A 11 24.99 20.39 4.02
CA ARG A 11 25.09 20.65 5.46
C ARG A 11 26.58 20.78 5.80
N ARG A 12 27.02 22.02 6.01
CA ARG A 12 28.41 22.39 6.29
C ARG A 12 28.83 21.81 7.65
N GLY A 13 29.56 20.70 7.63
CA GLY A 13 30.09 20.03 8.82
C GLY A 13 30.90 18.79 8.47
N ASN A 14 32.14 19.02 8.03
CA ASN A 14 33.32 18.14 7.99
C ASN A 14 33.15 16.64 8.27
N THR A 15 32.47 15.92 7.39
CA THR A 15 32.80 14.54 7.02
C THR A 15 32.39 14.34 5.58
N ILE A 16 33.24 13.67 4.80
CA ILE A 16 33.02 13.38 3.39
C ILE A 16 31.74 12.53 3.28
N LEU A 17 30.63 13.14 2.84
CA LEU A 17 29.36 12.46 2.59
C LEU A 17 29.38 11.88 1.17
N GLU A 18 29.92 10.67 1.03
CA GLU A 18 29.38 9.73 0.03
C GLU A 18 27.97 9.35 0.49
N GLY A 19 26.98 10.20 0.20
CA GLY A 19 25.61 10.02 0.69
C GLY A 19 24.75 11.21 0.33
N PHE A 20 24.22 11.21 -0.89
CA PHE A 20 23.28 12.24 -1.33
C PHE A 20 21.95 12.06 -0.59
N THR A 21 21.67 12.90 0.40
CA THR A 21 20.33 13.00 0.99
C THR A 21 19.42 13.73 0.02
N ILE A 22 18.50 13.02 -0.63
CA ILE A 22 17.50 13.61 -1.53
C ILE A 22 16.28 14.02 -0.68
N PHE A 23 15.99 15.31 -0.63
CA PHE A 23 14.77 15.83 -0.01
C PHE A 23 13.75 16.15 -1.10
N ILE A 24 12.63 15.45 -1.10
CA ILE A 24 11.48 15.74 -1.96
C ILE A 24 10.46 16.44 -1.08
N PHE A 25 9.91 17.55 -1.58
CA PHE A 25 8.89 18.31 -0.88
C PHE A 25 7.58 18.23 -1.65
N GLN A 26 6.46 18.05 -0.95
CA GLN A 26 5.14 18.05 -1.53
C GLN A 26 4.84 19.41 -2.17
N ASN A 27 5.20 20.52 -1.51
CA ASN A 27 5.14 21.89 -2.04
C ASN A 27 3.78 22.25 -2.68
N GLY A 28 2.68 21.85 -2.03
CA GLY A 28 1.31 22.09 -2.51
C GLY A 28 0.85 21.18 -3.66
N ARG A 29 1.67 20.21 -4.08
CA ARG A 29 1.25 19.15 -5.00
C ARG A 29 0.28 18.18 -4.32
N ASP A 30 -0.46 17.45 -5.14
CA ASP A 30 -1.27 16.35 -4.66
C ASP A 30 -0.41 15.33 -3.90
N LEU A 31 -0.97 14.72 -2.87
CA LEU A 31 -0.23 13.78 -2.03
C LEU A 31 0.18 12.54 -2.82
N ASP A 32 -0.66 12.09 -3.76
CA ASP A 32 -0.44 10.88 -4.53
C ASP A 32 0.74 11.07 -5.49
N ASP A 33 0.76 12.19 -6.22
CA ASP A 33 1.87 12.59 -7.09
C ASP A 33 3.19 12.67 -6.31
N TYR A 34 3.15 13.24 -5.10
CA TYR A 34 4.32 13.33 -4.23
C TYR A 34 4.79 11.94 -3.75
N VAL A 35 3.85 11.09 -3.32
CA VAL A 35 4.16 9.74 -2.84
C VAL A 35 4.76 8.89 -3.95
N GLU A 36 4.25 9.00 -5.19
CA GLU A 36 4.80 8.29 -6.35
C GLU A 36 6.26 8.68 -6.61
N GLU A 37 6.57 9.98 -6.65
CA GLU A 37 7.95 10.48 -6.83
C GLU A 37 8.86 10.07 -5.67
N PHE A 38 8.34 10.13 -4.44
CA PHE A 38 9.07 9.73 -3.24
C PHE A 38 9.44 8.24 -3.28
N VAL A 39 8.48 7.38 -3.62
CA VAL A 39 8.70 5.92 -3.71
C VAL A 39 9.70 5.57 -4.81
N ASP A 40 9.63 6.21 -5.99
CA ASP A 40 10.64 6.01 -7.04
C ASP A 40 12.06 6.38 -6.56
N THR A 41 12.16 7.43 -5.74
CA THR A 41 13.43 7.87 -5.16
C THR A 41 13.93 6.92 -4.09
N CYS A 42 13.05 6.38 -3.24
CA CYS A 42 13.41 5.38 -2.23
C CYS A 42 14.05 4.15 -2.86
N HIS A 43 13.59 3.69 -4.02
CA HIS A 43 14.21 2.56 -4.73
C HIS A 43 15.67 2.80 -5.16
N ARG A 44 16.08 4.07 -5.27
CA ARG A 44 17.43 4.48 -5.68
C ARG A 44 18.30 4.88 -4.49
N ALA A 45 17.71 5.05 -3.32
CA ALA A 45 18.40 5.46 -2.11
C ALA A 45 19.01 4.26 -1.37
N SER A 46 20.18 4.46 -0.76
CA SER A 46 20.82 3.47 0.12
C SER A 46 20.51 3.72 1.61
N CYS A 47 19.35 4.31 1.90
CA CYS A 47 18.94 4.71 3.24
C CYS A 47 18.11 3.61 3.91
N ASP A 48 18.18 3.52 5.23
CA ASP A 48 17.25 2.69 6.00
C ASP A 48 15.84 3.32 6.08
N ASP A 49 14.86 2.50 6.44
CA ASP A 49 13.46 2.91 6.56
C ASP A 49 13.27 4.09 7.51
N VAL A 50 14.03 4.16 8.60
CA VAL A 50 13.91 5.26 9.58
C VAL A 50 14.33 6.58 8.96
N CYS A 51 15.44 6.60 8.23
CA CYS A 51 15.90 7.76 7.49
C CYS A 51 14.90 8.17 6.39
N LEU A 52 14.32 7.21 5.68
CA LEU A 52 13.31 7.48 4.65
C LEU A 52 12.01 8.00 5.26
N MET A 53 11.56 7.47 6.39
CA MET A 53 10.37 7.95 7.10
C MET A 53 10.52 9.41 7.56
N GLU A 54 11.68 9.77 8.13
CA GLU A 54 11.94 11.17 8.52
C GLU A 54 12.01 12.09 7.29
N GLY A 55 12.65 11.65 6.21
CA GLY A 55 12.67 12.37 4.94
C GLY A 55 11.27 12.62 4.39
N PHE A 56 10.44 11.56 4.34
CA PHE A 56 9.05 11.64 3.91
C PHE A 56 8.27 12.66 4.73
N ARG A 57 8.34 12.55 6.07
CA ARG A 57 7.65 13.43 7.01
C ARG A 57 8.08 14.89 6.84
N CYS A 58 9.37 15.14 6.64
CA CYS A 58 9.89 16.49 6.38
C CYS A 58 9.39 17.09 5.06
N GLY A 59 9.11 16.26 4.06
CA GLY A 59 8.60 16.67 2.75
C GLY A 59 7.10 16.99 2.71
N LEU A 60 6.31 16.49 3.66
CA LEU A 60 4.86 16.71 3.71
C LEU A 60 4.48 18.17 4.04
N VAL A 61 3.27 18.56 3.61
CA VAL A 61 2.64 19.80 4.08
C VAL A 61 2.45 19.82 5.60
N ASP A 62 2.44 21.01 6.19
CA ASP A 62 2.50 21.22 7.63
C ASP A 62 1.42 20.47 8.42
N ASP A 63 0.19 20.49 7.94
CA ASP A 63 -0.95 19.84 8.60
C ASP A 63 -0.75 18.33 8.73
N LEU A 64 -0.35 17.67 7.63
CA LEU A 64 -0.13 16.24 7.62
C LEU A 64 1.14 15.88 8.42
N ARG A 65 2.21 16.67 8.28
CA ARG A 65 3.47 16.50 9.02
C ARG A 65 3.28 16.55 10.55
N PHE A 66 2.31 17.33 11.03
CA PHE A 66 1.99 17.42 12.46
C PHE A 66 1.28 16.16 12.98
N ILE A 67 0.49 15.50 12.14
CA ILE A 67 -0.24 14.28 12.48
C ILE A 67 0.68 13.04 12.39
N MET A 68 1.65 13.06 11.48
CA MET A 68 2.56 11.94 11.26
C MET A 68 3.49 11.72 12.48
N PRO A 69 3.56 10.48 13.01
CA PRO A 69 4.47 10.17 14.12
C PRO A 69 5.91 10.36 13.67
N ARG A 70 6.84 10.71 14.58
CA ARG A 70 8.27 10.71 14.23
C ARG A 70 8.73 9.28 13.94
N GLY A 71 9.77 9.13 13.12
CA GLY A 71 10.30 7.86 12.65
C GLY A 71 10.54 6.88 13.80
N ASP A 72 9.58 5.99 13.98
CA ASP A 72 9.60 4.93 14.99
C ASP A 72 10.03 3.64 14.27
N PRO A 73 11.08 2.95 14.75
CA PRO A 73 11.57 1.73 14.12
C PRO A 73 10.54 0.59 14.12
N CYS A 74 9.43 0.70 14.86
CA CYS A 74 8.32 -0.26 14.80
C CYS A 74 7.48 -0.13 13.52
N TRP A 75 7.63 0.95 12.76
CA TRP A 75 6.95 1.16 11.49
C TRP A 75 7.83 0.76 10.32
N THR A 76 7.22 0.16 9.30
CA THR A 76 7.87 0.00 7.99
C THR A 76 7.61 1.26 7.18
N LEU A 77 8.51 1.58 6.24
CA LEU A 77 8.28 2.73 5.36
C LEU A 77 6.92 2.65 4.64
N GLN A 78 6.55 1.44 4.21
CA GLN A 78 5.26 1.19 3.54
C GLN A 78 4.07 1.47 4.45
N SER A 79 4.05 0.98 5.70
CA SER A 79 2.94 1.22 6.62
C SER A 79 2.83 2.70 6.98
N TYR A 80 3.98 3.37 7.06
CA TYR A 80 4.07 4.80 7.34
C TYR A 80 3.48 5.65 6.19
N ILE A 81 3.84 5.36 4.94
CA ILE A 81 3.26 6.05 3.77
C ILE A 81 1.75 5.78 3.67
N ASN A 82 1.32 4.53 3.88
CA ASN A 82 -0.10 4.18 3.87
C ASN A 82 -0.90 4.94 4.93
N PHE A 83 -0.32 5.17 6.11
CA PHE A 83 -0.95 5.97 7.15
C PHE A 83 -1.12 7.43 6.75
N ALA A 84 -0.14 8.02 6.05
CA ALA A 84 -0.25 9.38 5.52
C ALA A 84 -1.37 9.50 4.47
N LEU A 85 -1.41 8.55 3.53
CA LEU A 85 -2.44 8.46 2.49
C LEU A 85 -3.84 8.33 3.11
N TRP A 86 -3.99 7.42 4.08
CA TRP A 86 -5.25 7.21 4.79
C TRP A 86 -5.68 8.46 5.55
N THR A 87 -4.75 9.14 6.22
CA THR A 87 -5.00 10.38 6.96
C THR A 87 -5.51 11.49 6.03
N ASN A 88 -4.96 11.58 4.82
CA ASN A 88 -5.40 12.55 3.81
C ASN A 88 -6.64 12.09 3.04
N ARG A 89 -7.24 10.95 3.40
CA ARG A 89 -8.36 10.31 2.68
C ARG A 89 -8.07 10.08 1.19
N SER A 90 -6.82 9.81 0.86
CA SER A 90 -6.42 9.47 -0.50
C SER A 90 -6.97 8.10 -0.89
N THR A 91 -7.33 7.95 -2.17
CA THR A 91 -7.69 6.66 -2.78
C THR A 91 -6.49 5.89 -3.31
N PHE A 92 -5.29 6.47 -3.27
CA PHE A 92 -4.05 5.81 -3.69
C PHE A 92 -3.74 4.64 -2.77
N THR A 93 -3.42 3.50 -3.38
CA THR A 93 -3.09 2.26 -2.68
C THR A 93 -1.66 1.86 -3.01
N LEU A 94 -0.74 2.08 -2.07
CA LEU A 94 0.65 1.67 -2.20
C LEU A 94 0.73 0.15 -2.03
N GLY A 95 0.52 -0.58 -3.13
CA GLY A 95 0.50 -2.04 -3.10
C GLY A 95 -0.19 -2.76 -4.25
N LYS A 96 -0.72 -2.07 -5.27
CA LYS A 96 -1.06 -2.76 -6.52
C LYS A 96 0.22 -3.12 -7.26
N ALA A 97 0.85 -4.21 -6.82
CA ALA A 97 1.71 -4.99 -7.68
C ALA A 97 0.98 -5.14 -9.02
N LYS A 98 1.68 -4.86 -10.13
CA LYS A 98 1.28 -5.40 -11.42
C LYS A 98 1.12 -6.89 -11.19
N GLU A 99 -0.12 -7.33 -11.02
CA GLU A 99 -0.48 -8.69 -11.34
C GLU A 99 -0.14 -8.78 -12.81
N ASP A 100 1.07 -9.30 -13.04
CA ASP A 100 1.59 -9.72 -14.31
C ASP A 100 0.48 -10.60 -14.87
N THR A 101 -0.36 -9.98 -15.70
CA THR A 101 -1.45 -10.64 -16.39
C THR A 101 -0.73 -11.46 -17.44
N LYS A 102 -0.05 -12.52 -17.00
CA LYS A 102 0.36 -13.62 -17.84
C LYS A 102 -0.91 -13.96 -18.57
N LEU A 103 -0.92 -13.60 -19.84
CA LEU A 103 -1.88 -13.95 -20.86
C LEU A 103 -2.30 -15.40 -20.63
N ILE A 104 -3.34 -15.62 -19.82
CA ILE A 104 -4.13 -16.83 -19.92
C ILE A 104 -4.92 -16.57 -21.19
N HIS A 105 -4.31 -16.98 -22.30
CA HIS A 105 -4.97 -17.21 -23.56
C HIS A 105 -6.30 -17.90 -23.23
N PRO A 106 -7.47 -17.26 -23.46
CA PRO A 106 -8.70 -18.01 -23.42
C PRO A 106 -8.61 -18.98 -24.60
N HIS A 107 -8.16 -20.20 -24.33
CA HIS A 107 -8.50 -21.31 -25.19
C HIS A 107 -10.02 -21.44 -25.09
N LEU A 108 -10.70 -20.72 -25.98
CA LEU A 108 -12.01 -21.09 -26.51
C LEU A 108 -11.86 -22.46 -27.13
N THR A 109 -11.83 -23.49 -26.29
CA THR A 109 -12.16 -24.83 -26.71
C THR A 109 -13.65 -24.96 -26.51
N ASP A 110 -14.35 -24.61 -27.58
CA ASP A 110 -15.69 -25.08 -27.90
C ASP A 110 -15.74 -26.60 -27.64
N VAL A 111 -16.41 -27.01 -26.57
CA VAL A 111 -16.78 -28.40 -26.33
C VAL A 111 -18.27 -28.44 -26.11
N SER A 112 -18.94 -28.79 -27.21
CA SER A 112 -20.33 -29.18 -27.32
C SER A 112 -20.76 -30.20 -26.24
N GLN A 113 -21.98 -29.97 -25.73
CA GLN A 113 -22.98 -30.90 -25.22
C GLN A 113 -22.53 -32.18 -24.48
N HIS A 114 -22.96 -32.31 -23.23
CA HIS A 114 -24.08 -33.20 -22.94
C HIS A 114 -24.74 -32.84 -21.61
N ASP A 115 -26.06 -32.73 -21.65
CA ASP A 115 -26.95 -32.60 -20.49
C ASP A 115 -27.05 -33.97 -19.79
N PRO A 116 -26.68 -34.11 -18.50
CA PRO A 116 -27.03 -35.27 -17.70
C PRO A 116 -28.28 -34.96 -16.86
N GLU A 117 -29.36 -35.62 -17.27
CA GLU A 117 -30.61 -35.93 -16.57
C GLU A 117 -30.62 -35.70 -15.03
N PRO A 118 -31.66 -35.06 -14.46
CA PRO A 118 -31.75 -34.81 -13.03
C PRO A 118 -32.01 -36.12 -12.26
N SER A 119 -30.96 -36.65 -11.63
CA SER A 119 -31.09 -37.75 -10.67
C SER A 119 -31.68 -37.26 -9.35
N GLN A 120 -32.74 -37.95 -8.94
CA GLN A 120 -33.61 -37.79 -7.77
C GLN A 120 -32.96 -37.28 -6.47
N PRO A 121 -33.70 -36.51 -5.64
CA PRO A 121 -33.27 -36.18 -4.29
C PRO A 121 -33.32 -37.42 -3.37
N PRO A 122 -32.36 -37.55 -2.44
CA PRO A 122 -32.34 -38.65 -1.47
C PRO A 122 -33.50 -38.55 -0.47
N PRO A 123 -33.97 -39.68 0.08
CA PRO A 123 -35.06 -39.72 1.05
C PRO A 123 -34.66 -39.00 2.35
N ARG A 124 -35.56 -38.13 2.83
CA ARG A 124 -35.48 -37.46 4.13
C ARG A 124 -35.42 -38.52 5.24
N LEU A 125 -34.28 -38.64 5.91
CA LEU A 125 -34.20 -39.31 7.19
C LEU A 125 -34.77 -38.37 8.25
N ALA A 126 -35.79 -38.84 8.97
CA ALA A 126 -36.35 -38.17 10.13
C ALA A 126 -35.39 -38.25 11.32
N GLU A 127 -35.70 -37.41 12.33
CA GLU A 127 -35.44 -37.62 13.78
C GLU A 127 -34.12 -37.03 14.37
N PRO A 128 -34.05 -36.70 15.68
CA PRO A 128 -35.10 -36.37 16.66
C PRO A 128 -35.06 -34.92 17.17
N GLU A 129 -36.18 -34.52 17.76
CA GLU A 129 -36.46 -33.32 18.55
C GLU A 129 -35.67 -33.30 19.87
N PRO A 130 -35.01 -32.19 20.28
CA PRO A 130 -34.48 -32.05 21.64
C PRO A 130 -35.57 -31.63 22.65
N GLU A 131 -35.66 -32.39 23.74
CA GLU A 131 -36.55 -32.22 24.89
C GLU A 131 -36.40 -30.86 25.61
N PRO A 132 -37.46 -30.39 26.30
CA PRO A 132 -37.49 -29.11 27.00
C PRO A 132 -36.60 -29.11 28.25
N THR A 133 -35.79 -28.07 28.40
CA THR A 133 -35.08 -27.79 29.65
C THR A 133 -36.05 -27.12 30.62
N VAL A 134 -36.28 -27.78 31.76
CA VAL A 134 -37.03 -27.26 32.91
C VAL A 134 -36.17 -26.21 33.62
N ASP A 135 -36.70 -24.98 33.72
CA ASP A 135 -36.31 -23.97 34.70
C ASP A 135 -37.19 -24.15 35.95
N GLU A 136 -36.60 -24.56 37.08
CA GLU A 136 -36.99 -24.12 38.44
C GLU A 136 -35.88 -24.40 39.47
#